data_AF-A0A6I0BW47-F1
#
_entry.id   AF-A0A6I0BW47-F1
#
_cell.length_a   1.000
_cell.length_b   1.000
_cell.length_c   1.000
_cell.angle_alpha   90.00
_cell.angle_beta   90.00
_cell.angle_gamma   90.00
#
_symmetry.space_group_name_H-M   'P 1'
#
loop_
_entity.id
_entity.type
_entity.pdbx_description
1 polymer ?
#
loop_
_entity_poly.entity_id
_entity_poly.type
_entity_poly.pdbx_seq_one_letter_code
_entity_poly.pdbx_strand_id
1 'polypeptide(L)'
;MENVSNIDKLESIKSLQSTIRKLENALSQMTQKGANTTLVKKRLKAVCVGLAALENVWNQENHQYSQEELVEARNVLAGLLPSIERAYDKSKAGSPQRTLLTRRIKALELSIQAIDKLSNK
;
A
#
# COMPACT_ATOMS: atom_id res chain seq x y z
N MET A 1 4.96 -15.80 -0.27
CA MET A 1 3.97 -15.37 0.76
C MET A 1 3.69 -16.42 1.84
N GLU A 2 4.21 -17.65 1.77
CA GLU A 2 3.84 -18.74 2.70
C GLU A 2 4.48 -18.64 4.10
N ASN A 3 5.55 -17.85 4.26
CA ASN A 3 6.30 -17.74 5.54
C ASN A 3 6.20 -16.34 6.19
N VAL A 4 5.11 -15.60 5.94
CA VAL A 4 4.89 -14.29 6.58
C VAL A 4 4.25 -14.49 7.95
N SER A 5 4.84 -13.93 9.01
CA SER A 5 4.32 -14.07 10.37
C SER A 5 2.94 -13.42 10.53
N ASN A 6 2.11 -13.91 11.46
CA ASN A 6 0.80 -13.31 11.72
C ASN A 6 0.90 -11.84 12.18
N ILE A 7 1.98 -11.48 12.88
CA ILE A 7 2.25 -10.10 13.29
C ILE A 7 2.51 -9.24 12.04
N ASP A 8 3.39 -9.68 11.13
CA ASP A 8 3.67 -8.94 9.90
C ASP A 8 2.41 -8.78 9.03
N LYS A 9 1.58 -9.82 8.94
CA LYS A 9 0.29 -9.74 8.22
C LYS A 9 -0.61 -8.65 8.81
N LEU A 10 -0.82 -8.69 10.13
CA LEU A 10 -1.68 -7.74 10.83
C LEU A 10 -1.14 -6.31 10.76
N GLU A 11 0.17 -6.13 10.94
CA GLU A 11 0.81 -4.82 10.84
C GLU A 11 0.74 -4.27 9.41
N SER A 12 0.87 -5.13 8.39
CA SER A 12 0.75 -4.72 6.99
C SER A 12 -0.66 -4.25 6.64
N ILE A 13 -1.69 -5.03 7.01
CA ILE A 13 -3.09 -4.62 6.80
C ILE A 13 -3.37 -3.28 7.50
N LYS A 14 -3.00 -3.14 8.78
CA LYS A 14 -3.19 -1.89 9.53
C LYS A 14 -2.45 -0.71 8.90
N SER A 15 -1.24 -0.95 8.40
CA SER A 15 -0.41 0.06 7.74
C SER A 15 -1.07 0.59 6.46
N LEU A 16 -1.64 -0.31 5.63
CA LEU A 16 -2.37 0.06 4.41
C LEU A 16 -3.68 0.78 4.75
N GLN A 17 -4.48 0.27 5.68
CA GLN A 17 -5.72 0.92 6.13
C GLN A 17 -5.46 2.35 6.64
N SER A 18 -4.39 2.57 7.42
CA SER A 18 -4.00 3.91 7.84
C SER A 18 -3.59 4.80 6.66
N THR A 19 -2.91 4.22 5.66
CA THR A 19 -2.48 4.94 4.46
C THR A 19 -3.68 5.32 3.58
N ILE A 20 -4.68 4.44 3.43
CA ILE A 20 -5.95 4.71 2.75
C ILE A 20 -6.65 5.91 3.40
N ARG A 21 -6.88 5.87 4.73
CA ARG A 21 -7.52 6.99 5.46
C ARG A 21 -6.80 8.32 5.26
N LYS A 22 -5.46 8.30 5.23
CA LYS A 22 -4.66 9.52 4.98
C LYS A 22 -4.83 10.04 3.55
N LEU A 23 -4.89 9.16 2.57
CA LEU A 23 -5.11 9.51 1.17
C LEU A 23 -6.54 9.98 0.91
N GLU A 24 -7.54 9.40 1.55
CA GLU A 24 -8.94 9.86 1.52
C GLU A 24 -9.07 11.27 2.09
N ASN A 25 -8.47 11.53 3.25
CA ASN A 25 -8.46 12.86 3.85
C ASN A 25 -7.75 13.88 2.94
N ALA A 26 -6.61 13.51 2.37
CA ALA A 26 -5.89 14.37 1.42
C ALA A 26 -6.73 14.65 0.17
N LEU A 27 -7.37 13.63 -0.39
CA LEU A 27 -8.26 13.76 -1.54
C LEU A 27 -9.43 14.72 -1.25
N SER A 28 -10.08 14.55 -0.11
CA SER A 28 -11.18 15.42 0.34
C SER A 28 -10.73 16.88 0.44
N GLN A 29 -9.63 17.14 1.16
CA GLN A 29 -9.10 18.50 1.33
C GLN A 29 -8.67 19.15 0.01
N MET A 30 -8.02 18.38 -0.88
CA MET A 30 -7.59 18.88 -2.19
C MET A 30 -8.78 19.19 -3.09
N THR A 31 -9.81 18.34 -3.05
CA THR A 31 -11.06 18.54 -3.80
C THR A 31 -11.76 19.83 -3.34
N GLN A 32 -11.88 20.04 -2.03
CA GLN A 32 -12.47 21.27 -1.46
C GLN A 32 -11.72 22.53 -1.88
N LYS A 33 -10.39 22.45 -2.04
CA LYS A 33 -9.54 23.57 -2.46
C LYS A 33 -9.45 23.74 -3.98
N GLY A 34 -10.15 22.92 -4.77
CA GLY A 34 -10.05 22.92 -6.24
C GLY A 34 -8.67 22.55 -6.78
N ALA A 35 -7.84 21.86 -5.98
CA ALA A 35 -6.49 21.45 -6.38
C ALA A 35 -6.51 20.20 -7.28
N ASN A 36 -5.45 19.97 -8.06
CA ASN A 36 -5.32 18.77 -8.89
C ASN A 36 -5.26 17.50 -8.03
N THR A 37 -6.22 16.58 -8.21
CA THR A 37 -6.35 15.35 -7.42
C THR A 37 -5.85 14.08 -8.10
N THR A 38 -5.38 14.16 -9.35
CA THR A 38 -5.08 12.98 -10.18
C THR A 38 -4.10 12.02 -9.51
N LEU A 39 -3.00 12.54 -8.98
CA LEU A 39 -1.97 11.71 -8.33
C LEU A 39 -2.48 11.05 -7.04
N VAL A 40 -3.26 11.77 -6.23
CA VAL A 40 -3.74 11.25 -4.95
C VAL A 40 -4.81 10.17 -5.17
N LYS A 41 -5.68 10.33 -6.18
CA LYS A 41 -6.64 9.30 -6.60
C LYS A 41 -5.92 8.04 -7.08
N LYS A 42 -4.91 8.20 -7.93
CA LYS A 42 -4.10 7.07 -8.45
C LYS A 42 -3.43 6.29 -7.31
N ARG A 43 -2.82 7.00 -6.36
CA ARG A 43 -2.20 6.38 -5.17
C ARG A 43 -3.24 5.72 -4.26
N LEU A 44 -4.38 6.36 -4.02
CA LEU A 44 -5.45 5.81 -3.21
C LEU A 44 -5.94 4.48 -3.79
N LYS A 45 -6.28 4.46 -5.09
CA LYS A 45 -6.70 3.25 -5.78
C LYS A 45 -5.66 2.14 -5.67
N ALA A 46 -4.39 2.44 -5.93
CA ALA A 46 -3.32 1.45 -5.85
C ALA A 46 -3.17 0.84 -4.45
N VAL A 47 -3.29 1.65 -3.38
CA VAL A 47 -3.23 1.14 -2.00
C VAL A 47 -4.47 0.30 -1.66
N CYS A 48 -5.66 0.67 -2.13
CA CYS A 48 -6.87 -0.14 -1.97
C CYS A 48 -6.75 -1.51 -2.67
N VAL A 49 -6.20 -1.54 -3.88
CA VAL A 49 -5.92 -2.77 -4.62
C VAL A 49 -4.89 -3.63 -3.86
N GLY A 50 -3.81 -3.01 -3.37
CA GLY A 50 -2.79 -3.69 -2.58
C GLY A 50 -3.33 -4.29 -1.27
N LEU A 51 -4.29 -3.63 -0.62
CA LEU A 51 -4.96 -4.17 0.57
C LEU A 51 -5.83 -5.39 0.21
N ALA A 52 -6.70 -5.25 -0.79
CA ALA A 52 -7.55 -6.36 -1.22
C ALA A 52 -6.76 -7.57 -1.72
N ALA A 53 -5.59 -7.35 -2.35
CA ALA A 53 -4.71 -8.43 -2.75
C ALA A 53 -4.16 -9.20 -1.54
N LEU A 54 -3.78 -8.50 -0.46
CA LEU A 54 -3.34 -9.16 0.78
C LEU A 54 -4.48 -9.94 1.42
N GLU A 55 -5.67 -9.35 1.52
CA GLU A 55 -6.86 -9.99 2.08
C GLU A 55 -7.27 -11.22 1.25
N ASN A 56 -7.20 -11.15 -0.08
CA ASN A 56 -7.43 -12.31 -0.94
C ASN A 56 -6.40 -13.43 -0.68
N VAL A 57 -5.11 -13.12 -0.73
CA VAL A 57 -4.08 -14.17 -0.64
C VAL A 57 -4.00 -14.77 0.77
N TRP A 58 -4.28 -14.01 1.82
CA TRP A 58 -4.19 -14.50 3.20
C TRP A 58 -5.51 -15.02 3.77
N ASN A 59 -6.64 -14.42 3.41
CA ASN A 59 -7.94 -14.73 3.99
C ASN A 59 -8.91 -15.36 2.97
N GLN A 60 -8.48 -15.57 1.73
CA GLN A 60 -9.31 -16.09 0.63
C GLN A 60 -10.52 -15.19 0.29
N GLU A 61 -10.47 -13.91 0.65
CA GLU A 61 -11.51 -12.94 0.32
C GLU A 61 -11.50 -12.62 -1.17
N ASN A 62 -12.67 -12.48 -1.80
CA ASN A 62 -12.73 -12.19 -3.23
C ASN A 62 -12.28 -10.74 -3.52
N HIS A 63 -11.48 -10.51 -4.56
CA HIS A 63 -11.18 -9.15 -5.05
C HIS A 63 -12.02 -8.81 -6.28
N GLN A 64 -12.35 -7.53 -6.45
CA GLN A 64 -13.19 -7.05 -7.56
C GLN A 64 -12.40 -6.40 -8.69
N TYR A 65 -11.07 -6.34 -8.56
CA TYR A 65 -10.21 -5.60 -9.50
C TYR A 65 -9.85 -6.41 -10.75
N SER A 66 -9.82 -5.73 -11.90
CA SER A 66 -9.38 -6.32 -13.16
C SER A 66 -7.87 -6.53 -13.21
N GLN A 67 -7.39 -7.28 -14.20
CA GLN A 67 -5.98 -7.52 -14.39
C GLN A 67 -5.21 -6.22 -14.70
N GLU A 68 -5.80 -5.31 -15.48
CA GLU A 68 -5.23 -4.00 -15.76
C GLU A 68 -5.10 -3.16 -14.49
N GLU A 69 -6.12 -3.17 -13.63
CA GLU A 69 -6.09 -2.47 -12.34
C GLU A 69 -5.04 -3.05 -11.40
N LEU A 70 -4.84 -4.36 -11.39
CA LEU A 70 -3.78 -5.04 -10.65
C LEU A 70 -2.39 -4.58 -11.13
N VAL A 71 -2.14 -4.60 -12.45
CA VAL A 71 -0.86 -4.18 -13.04
C VAL A 71 -0.58 -2.70 -12.78
N GLU A 72 -1.58 -1.83 -12.93
CA GLU A 72 -1.42 -0.41 -12.63
C GLU A 72 -1.10 -0.18 -11.15
N ALA A 73 -1.84 -0.83 -10.25
CA ALA A 73 -1.61 -0.73 -8.82
C ALA A 73 -0.19 -1.18 -8.46
N ARG A 74 0.26 -2.33 -8.98
CA ARG A 74 1.62 -2.84 -8.79
C ARG A 74 2.68 -1.80 -9.15
N ASN A 75 2.55 -1.19 -10.33
CA ASN A 75 3.49 -0.18 -10.81
C ASN A 75 3.49 1.08 -9.95
N VAL A 76 2.31 1.53 -9.50
CA VAL A 76 2.20 2.68 -8.58
C VAL A 76 2.84 2.38 -7.24
N LEU A 77 2.57 1.22 -6.64
CA LEU A 77 3.14 0.83 -5.35
C LEU A 77 4.66 0.68 -5.44
N ALA A 78 5.17 0.04 -6.49
CA ALA A 78 6.60 -0.07 -6.75
C ALA A 78 7.26 1.30 -6.92
N GLY A 79 6.60 2.24 -7.60
CA GLY A 79 7.08 3.61 -7.73
C GLY A 79 7.10 4.42 -6.43
N LEU A 80 6.33 4.01 -5.40
CA LEU A 80 6.34 4.67 -4.09
C LEU A 80 7.52 4.23 -3.21
N LEU A 81 7.95 2.96 -3.32
CA LEU A 81 8.97 2.36 -2.46
C LEU A 81 10.26 3.21 -2.35
N PRO A 82 10.89 3.66 -3.46
CA PRO A 82 12.15 4.41 -3.36
C PRO A 82 12.03 5.69 -2.54
N SER A 83 10.86 6.34 -2.57
CA SER A 83 10.65 7.58 -1.80
C SER A 83 10.52 7.31 -0.29
N ILE A 84 9.93 6.17 0.07
CA ILE A 84 9.72 5.77 1.46
C ILE A 84 11.01 5.22 2.05
N GLU A 85 11.78 4.46 1.27
CA GLU A 85 13.13 3.97 1.62
C GLU A 85 14.08 5.15 1.87
N ARG A 86 14.13 6.14 0.98
CA ARG A 86 14.92 7.36 1.23
C ARG A 86 14.52 8.10 2.51
N ALA A 87 13.23 8.10 2.86
CA ALA A 87 12.77 8.68 4.12
C ALA A 87 13.18 7.82 5.33
N TYR A 88 13.21 6.49 5.17
CA TYR A 88 13.66 5.54 6.18
C TYR A 88 15.15 5.71 6.48
N ASP A 89 15.98 5.82 5.45
CA ASP A 89 17.44 5.99 5.58
C ASP A 89 17.80 7.25 6.36
N LYS A 90 17.02 8.32 6.16
CA LYS A 90 17.17 9.60 6.88
C LYS A 90 16.59 9.59 8.30
N SER A 91 15.83 8.55 8.66
CA SER A 91 15.15 8.49 9.96
C SER A 91 16.05 7.95 11.07
N LYS A 92 15.99 8.59 12.25
CA LYS A 92 16.78 8.19 13.43
C LYS A 92 16.44 6.75 13.86
N ALA A 93 17.48 5.96 14.16
CA ALA A 93 17.33 4.63 14.74
C ALA A 93 16.47 4.64 16.02
N GLY A 94 15.56 3.68 16.14
CA GLY A 94 14.63 3.58 17.28
C GLY A 94 13.52 4.63 17.33
N SER A 95 13.45 5.58 16.37
CA SER A 95 12.38 6.58 16.36
C SER A 95 11.02 5.97 15.97
N PRO A 96 9.89 6.51 16.47
CA PRO A 96 8.56 6.12 16.01
C PRO A 96 8.38 6.25 14.49
N GLN A 97 9.03 7.26 13.89
CA GLN A 97 9.04 7.45 12.44
C GLN A 97 9.71 6.29 11.71
N ARG A 98 10.87 5.82 12.20
CA ARG A 98 11.57 4.68 11.62
C ARG A 98 10.71 3.42 11.67
N THR A 99 10.08 3.14 12.82
CA THR A 99 9.15 2.01 12.97
C THR A 99 7.97 2.10 12.00
N LEU A 100 7.37 3.29 11.85
CA LEU A 100 6.28 3.50 10.90
C LEU A 100 6.72 3.26 9.45
N LEU A 101 7.92 3.74 9.09
CA LEU A 101 8.47 3.56 7.74
C LEU A 101 8.80 2.10 7.45
N THR A 102 9.38 1.36 8.40
CA THR A 102 9.60 -0.10 8.28
C THR A 102 8.29 -0.82 7.94
N ARG A 103 7.23 -0.55 8.72
CA ARG A 103 5.91 -1.18 8.51
C ARG A 103 5.29 -0.83 7.16
N ARG A 104 5.52 0.39 6.67
CA ARG A 104 5.03 0.83 5.35
C ARG A 104 5.77 0.16 4.21
N ILE A 105 7.10 0.10 4.28
CA ILE A 105 7.92 -0.59 3.28
C ILE A 105 7.47 -2.05 3.21
N LYS A 106 7.42 -2.73 4.36
CA LYS A 106 6.99 -4.14 4.44
C LYS A 106 5.59 -4.36 3.86
N ALA A 107 4.63 -3.51 4.20
CA ALA A 107 3.28 -3.61 3.69
C ALA A 107 3.22 -3.46 2.16
N LEU A 108 3.95 -2.50 1.60
CA LEU A 108 4.01 -2.29 0.15
C LEU A 108 4.68 -3.45 -0.58
N GLU A 109 5.79 -3.98 -0.05
CA GLU A 109 6.46 -5.15 -0.61
C GLU A 109 5.53 -6.37 -0.65
N LEU A 110 4.81 -6.62 0.45
CA LEU A 110 3.86 -7.74 0.53
C LEU A 110 2.67 -7.53 -0.41
N SER A 111 2.13 -6.30 -0.52
CA SER A 111 1.07 -6.00 -1.47
C SER A 111 1.50 -6.23 -2.92
N ILE A 112 2.72 -5.82 -3.29
CA ILE A 112 3.27 -6.06 -4.62
C ILE A 112 3.39 -7.57 -4.89
N GLN A 113 3.92 -8.34 -3.94
CA GLN A 113 4.01 -9.80 -4.07
C GLN A 113 2.63 -10.47 -4.19
N ALA A 114 1.63 -9.96 -3.46
CA ALA A 114 0.28 -10.48 -3.53
C ALA A 114 -0.36 -10.19 -4.90
N ILE A 115 -0.19 -8.97 -5.39
CA ILE A 115 -0.64 -8.59 -6.74
C ILE A 115 0.06 -9.47 -7.79
N ASP A 116 1.38 -9.66 -7.71
CA ASP A 116 2.12 -10.53 -8.63
C ASP A 116 1.60 -11.98 -8.59
N LYS A 117 1.18 -12.48 -7.44
CA LYS A 117 0.56 -13.82 -7.33
C LYS A 117 -0.82 -13.90 -7.97
N LEU A 118 -1.61 -12.83 -7.92
CA LEU A 118 -2.94 -12.76 -8.52
C LEU A 118 -2.87 -12.54 -10.03
N SER A 119 -1.90 -11.75 -10.49
CA SER A 119 -1.72 -11.43 -11.90
C SER A 119 -1.07 -12.55 -12.71
N ASN A 120 -0.43 -13.52 -12.07
CA ASN A 120 0.15 -14.71 -12.71
C ASN A 120 -0.74 -15.96 -12.61
N LYS A 121 -1.98 -15.82 -12.12
CA LYS A 121 -3.02 -16.87 -12.16
C LYS A 121 -3.83 -16.72 -13.44
#